data_AF-A0A382C714-F1
#
_entry.id   AF-A0A382C714-F1
#
_cell.length_a   1.000
_cell.length_b   1.000
_cell.length_c   1.000
_cell.angle_alpha   90.00
_cell.angle_beta   90.00
_cell.angle_gamma   90.00
#
_symmetry.space_group_name_H-M   'P 1'
#
loop_
_entity.id
_entity.type
_entity.pdbx_description
1 polymer ?
#
loop_
_entity_poly.entity_id
_entity_poly.type
_entity_poly.pdbx_seq_one_letter_code
_entity_poly.pdbx_strand_id
1 'polypeptide(L)' 'MSDSYQPENYTGFRPDDPLIEVRWPVDPMATSNRDRGFVYFASPAL' A
#
# COMPACT_ATOMS: atom_id res chain seq x y z
N MET A 1 -18.48 6.73 -6.91
CA MET A 1 -18.53 6.07 -5.59
C MET A 1 -19.69 5.11 -5.63
N SER A 2 -19.46 3.87 -6.09
CA SER A 2 -20.53 2.97 -6.51
C SER A 2 -20.92 1.93 -5.45
N ASP A 3 -20.22 1.87 -4.32
CA ASP A 3 -20.36 0.79 -3.34
C ASP A 3 -20.33 1.33 -1.90
N SER A 4 -20.85 0.54 -0.97
CA SER A 4 -20.89 0.84 0.45
C SER A 4 -19.56 0.52 1.14
N TYR A 5 -19.29 1.16 2.27
CA TYR A 5 -18.09 0.88 3.07
C TYR A 5 -18.14 -0.55 3.66
N GLN A 6 -17.13 -1.37 3.35
CA GLN A 6 -17.01 -2.78 3.76
C GLN A 6 -15.55 -3.10 4.14
N PRO A 7 -15.12 -2.85 5.38
CA PRO A 7 -13.71 -2.87 5.78
C PRO A 7 -13.05 -4.25 5.67
N GLU A 8 -13.84 -5.33 5.69
CA GLU A 8 -13.40 -6.71 5.57
C GLU A 8 -12.84 -7.01 4.16
N ASN A 9 -13.32 -6.28 3.14
CA ASN A 9 -12.90 -6.46 1.75
C ASN A 9 -11.73 -5.54 1.37
N TYR A 10 -11.27 -4.69 2.28
CA TYR A 10 -10.26 -3.69 1.99
C TYR A 10 -8.85 -4.28 2.10
N THR A 11 -8.17 -4.30 0.96
CA THR A 11 -6.77 -4.67 0.81
C THR A 11 -5.99 -3.50 0.19
N GLY A 12 -4.67 -3.62 0.11
CA GLY A 12 -3.79 -2.58 -0.39
C GLY A 12 -2.38 -3.09 -0.62
N PHE A 13 -1.48 -2.14 -0.90
CA PHE A 13 -0.06 -2.38 -1.08
C PHE A 13 0.74 -1.43 -0.17
N ARG A 14 2.02 -1.72 0.02
CA ARG A 14 2.87 -0.87 0.85
C ARG A 14 3.16 0.47 0.15
N PRO A 15 2.98 1.62 0.83
CA PRO A 15 3.25 2.93 0.23
C PRO A 15 4.71 3.13 -0.21
N ASP A 16 5.63 2.37 0.41
CA ASP A 16 7.06 2.33 0.17
C ASP A 16 7.50 1.10 -0.64
N ASP A 17 6.57 0.42 -1.33
CA ASP A 17 6.90 -0.76 -2.12
C ASP A 17 7.88 -0.41 -3.27
N PRO A 18 9.08 -1.02 -3.30
CA PRO A 18 10.11 -0.68 -4.28
C PRO A 18 9.78 -1.16 -5.69
N LEU A 19 8.77 -2.03 -5.89
CA LEU A 19 8.34 -2.42 -7.23
C LEU A 19 7.35 -1.43 -7.85
N ILE A 20 6.64 -0.66 -7.03
CA ILE A 20 5.70 0.36 -7.49
C ILE A 20 6.40 1.70 -7.66
N GLU A 21 7.43 1.95 -6.86
CA GLU A 21 8.26 3.17 -6.90
C GLU A 21 7.42 4.46 -6.91
N VAL A 22 6.45 4.55 -6.00
CA VAL A 22 5.59 5.73 -5.92
C VAL A 22 6.45 6.95 -5.57
N ARG A 23 6.49 7.92 -6.49
CA ARG A 23 7.18 9.20 -6.28
C ARG A 23 6.26 10.18 -5.57
N TRP A 24 6.24 10.08 -4.25
CA TRP A 24 5.55 11.06 -3.42
C TRP A 24 6.23 12.44 -3.57
N PRO A 25 5.45 13.53 -3.70
CA PRO A 25 6.01 14.88 -3.80
C PRO A 25 6.70 15.34 -2.51
N VAL A 26 6.41 14.66 -1.40
CA VAL A 26 7.04 14.82 -0.09
C VAL A 26 7.17 13.46 0.57
N ASP A 27 8.15 13.29 1.45
CA ASP A 27 8.31 12.05 2.22
C ASP A 27 7.11 11.86 3.17
N PRO A 28 6.41 10.70 3.16
CA PRO A 28 5.28 10.47 4.05
C PRO A 28 5.71 10.45 5.52
N MET A 29 5.37 11.50 6.27
CA MET A 29 5.77 11.63 7.68
C MET A 29 5.13 10.60 8.61
N ALA A 30 3.98 10.03 8.22
CA ALA A 30 3.27 9.05 9.02
C ALA A 30 2.56 8.02 8.13
N THR A 31 2.54 6.78 8.61
CA THR A 31 1.84 5.66 7.97
C THR A 31 1.09 4.91 9.07
N SER A 32 -0.16 4.54 8.79
CA SER A 32 -0.96 3.79 9.76
C SER A 32 -0.37 2.40 10.00
N ASN A 33 -0.67 1.79 11.14
CA ASN A 33 -0.23 0.42 11.42
C ASN A 33 -0.83 -0.58 10.41
N ARG A 34 -2.03 -0.30 9.88
CA ARG A 34 -2.66 -1.14 8.84
C ARG A 34 -1.82 -1.11 7.57
N ASP A 35 -1.47 0.08 7.09
CA ASP A 35 -0.77 0.21 5.80
C ASP A 35 0.68 -0.28 5.89
N ARG A 36 1.32 -0.11 7.06
CA ARG A 36 2.62 -0.74 7.36
C ARG A 36 2.55 -2.27 7.36
N GLY A 37 1.39 -2.84 7.63
CA GLY A 37 1.17 -4.29 7.71
C GLY A 37 0.98 -4.97 6.36
N PHE A 38 0.83 -4.23 5.26
CA PHE A 38 0.78 -4.84 3.93
C PHE A 38 2.12 -5.50 3.57
N VAL A 39 2.07 -6.55 2.76
CA VAL A 39 3.26 -7.25 2.27
C VAL A 39 3.88 -6.49 1.11
N TYR A 40 5.20 -6.57 0.97
CA TYR A 40 5.85 -6.15 -0.27
C TYR A 40 5.44 -7.10 -1.40
N PHE A 41 5.28 -6.56 -2.60
CA PHE A 41 5.20 -7.37 -3.79
C PHE A 41 6.49 -8.15 -3.93
N ALA A 42 6.38 -9.47 -4.14
CA ALA A 42 7.54 -10.28 -4.47
C ALA A 42 7.97 -9.93 -5.90
N SER A 43 9.22 -9.55 -6.09
CA SER A 43 9.82 -9.55 -7.43
C SER A 43 9.68 -10.97 -7.98
N PRO A 44 9.18 -11.17 -9.22
CA PRO A 44 9.34 -12.47 -9.84
C PRO A 44 10.83 -12.78 -9.89
N ALA A 45 11.23 -13.92 -9.30
CA ALA A 45 12.59 -14.41 -9.44
C ALA A 45 12.88 -14.53 -10.95
N LEU A 46 13.92 -13.84 -11.42
CA LEU A 46 14.45 -13.95 -12.78
C LEU A 46 14.91 -15.37 -13.09
#